data_AF-A0A357CRL6-F1
#
_entry.id   AF-A0A357CRL6-F1
#
_cell.length_a   1.000
_cell.length_b   1.000
_cell.length_c   1.000
_cell.angle_alpha   90.00
_cell.angle_beta   90.00
_cell.angle_gamma   90.00
#
_symmetry.space_group_name_H-M   'P 1'
#
loop_
_entity.id
_entity.type
_entity.pdbx_description
1 polymer ?
#
loop_
_entity_poly.entity_id
_entity_poly.type
_entity_poly.pdbx_seq_one_letter_code
_entity_poly.pdbx_strand_id
1 'polypeptide(L)'
;MKTLKCSLLIGLLILMTASQALAANFNQPSLSAEALLGNLAQAKKTNRIIGGITLTALGIGTGALVSTIDSDDYNNKDDAETVKTVGYICAGIITGGGIITLALPSEAENHYRDVKMIDDTGARENAAYGSLVFLAEKAKTERMMSGTVSAGMAFYYLFAADPVYYYDGTPSDYNTYCGLVFAAGAVSSLFIQSVEEKVLEQYERGYAVDEGQNRPQLRMGWLPNGSLSAVYSYQF
;
A
#
# COMPACT_ATOMS: atom_id res chain seq x y z
N MET A 1 -12.25 14.66 23.31
CA MET A 1 -10.88 14.70 22.71
C MET A 1 -10.02 13.44 22.94
N LYS A 2 -10.01 12.79 24.12
CA LYS A 2 -9.16 11.60 24.36
C LYS A 2 -9.58 10.35 23.57
N THR A 3 -10.88 10.14 23.38
CA THR A 3 -11.46 9.00 22.63
C THR A 3 -11.16 9.08 21.13
N LEU A 4 -11.26 10.27 20.53
CA LEU A 4 -10.96 10.52 19.11
C LEU A 4 -9.48 10.24 18.76
N LYS A 5 -8.55 10.54 19.68
CA LYS A 5 -7.11 10.21 19.53
C LYS A 5 -6.87 8.70 19.55
N CYS A 6 -7.60 7.94 20.37
CA CYS A 6 -7.48 6.47 20.40
C CYS A 6 -8.04 5.82 19.12
N SER A 7 -9.16 6.30 18.58
CA SER A 7 -9.75 5.74 17.35
C SER A 7 -8.84 5.93 16.12
N LEU A 8 -8.20 7.09 16.01
CA LEU A 8 -7.26 7.40 14.93
C LEU A 8 -5.97 6.55 15.03
N LEU A 9 -5.52 6.27 16.26
CA LEU A 9 -4.35 5.43 16.55
C LEU A 9 -4.64 3.95 16.29
N ILE A 10 -5.86 3.47 16.59
CA ILE A 10 -6.32 2.12 16.23
C ILE A 10 -6.46 1.97 14.71
N GLY A 11 -6.99 2.99 14.01
CA GLY A 11 -7.04 2.99 12.54
C GLY A 11 -5.65 2.92 11.89
N LEU A 12 -4.68 3.68 12.43
CA LEU A 12 -3.28 3.66 12.00
C LEU A 12 -2.59 2.31 12.29
N LEU A 13 -2.87 1.68 13.44
CA LEU A 13 -2.36 0.36 13.78
C LEU A 13 -2.91 -0.74 12.86
N ILE A 14 -4.17 -0.63 12.44
CA ILE A 14 -4.79 -1.60 11.52
C ILE A 14 -4.28 -1.42 10.07
N LEU A 15 -3.98 -0.18 9.65
CA LEU A 15 -3.30 0.07 8.37
C LEU A 15 -1.87 -0.51 8.34
N MET A 16 -1.18 -0.54 9.48
CA MET A 16 0.15 -1.14 9.61
C MET A 16 0.16 -2.68 9.54
N THR A 17 -0.92 -3.38 9.92
CA THR A 17 -0.96 -4.85 9.87
C THR A 17 -1.26 -5.38 8.47
N ALA A 18 -2.08 -4.68 7.67
CA ALA A 18 -2.31 -5.01 6.26
C ALA A 18 -1.01 -4.95 5.42
N SER A 19 -0.10 -4.03 5.77
CA SER A 19 1.20 -3.88 5.12
C SER A 19 2.17 -5.05 5.41
N GLN A 20 2.03 -5.72 6.57
CA GLN A 20 2.93 -6.79 7.00
C GLN A 20 2.57 -8.16 6.38
N ALA A 21 1.29 -8.43 6.13
CA ALA A 21 0.86 -9.61 5.37
C ALA A 21 1.39 -9.58 3.92
N LEU A 22 1.65 -8.37 3.41
CA LEU A 22 2.17 -8.12 2.08
C LEU A 22 3.65 -8.51 1.97
N ALA A 23 4.47 -8.16 2.96
CA ALA A 23 5.92 -8.42 2.94
C ALA A 23 6.28 -9.93 3.03
N ALA A 24 5.42 -10.76 3.61
CA ALA A 24 5.73 -12.18 3.86
C ALA A 24 5.67 -13.06 2.59
N ASN A 25 4.88 -12.69 1.57
CA ASN A 25 4.69 -13.51 0.36
C ASN A 25 5.69 -13.21 -0.78
N PHE A 26 6.47 -12.13 -0.70
CA PHE A 26 7.41 -11.75 -1.77
C PHE A 26 8.82 -12.36 -1.63
N ASN A 27 9.11 -13.08 -0.56
CA ASN A 27 10.43 -13.68 -0.33
C ASN A 27 10.68 -15.02 -1.05
N GLN A 28 9.81 -15.44 -1.99
CA GLN A 28 10.05 -16.65 -2.78
C GLN A 28 10.71 -16.32 -4.12
N PRO A 29 11.83 -16.97 -4.48
CA PRO A 29 12.46 -16.78 -5.78
C PRO A 29 11.70 -17.58 -6.84
N SER A 30 10.64 -17.00 -7.42
CA SER A 30 10.05 -17.51 -8.66
C SER A 30 10.55 -16.68 -9.84
N LEU A 31 11.31 -17.30 -10.75
CA LEU A 31 11.93 -16.63 -11.91
C LEU A 31 10.95 -16.35 -13.06
N SER A 32 9.76 -16.94 -13.07
CA SER A 32 8.74 -16.68 -14.10
C SER A 32 7.87 -15.48 -13.77
N ALA A 33 7.64 -14.61 -14.76
CA ALA A 33 6.75 -13.47 -14.71
C ALA A 33 5.30 -13.90 -14.43
N GLU A 34 4.86 -15.05 -14.97
CA GLU A 34 3.54 -15.60 -14.67
C GLU A 34 3.39 -15.93 -13.18
N ALA A 35 4.40 -16.56 -12.57
CA ALA A 35 4.38 -16.90 -11.15
C ALA A 35 4.38 -15.65 -10.25
N LEU A 36 5.19 -14.65 -10.60
CA LEU A 36 5.23 -13.37 -9.89
C LEU A 36 3.92 -12.59 -10.02
N LEU A 37 3.34 -12.54 -11.22
CA LEU A 37 2.03 -11.93 -11.47
C LEU A 37 0.91 -12.67 -10.71
N GLY A 38 0.96 -14.00 -10.66
CA GLY A 38 0.02 -14.82 -9.88
C GLY A 38 0.11 -14.55 -8.38
N ASN A 39 1.32 -14.49 -7.84
CA ASN A 39 1.56 -14.14 -6.43
C ASN A 39 1.07 -12.71 -6.11
N LEU A 40 1.36 -11.74 -7.00
CA LEU A 40 0.87 -10.36 -6.88
C LEU A 40 -0.66 -10.30 -6.91
N ALA A 41 -1.30 -11.01 -7.84
CA ALA A 41 -2.75 -11.09 -7.96
C ALA A 41 -3.39 -11.71 -6.70
N GLN A 42 -2.82 -12.79 -6.17
CA GLN A 42 -3.29 -13.42 -4.94
C GLN A 42 -3.11 -12.50 -3.72
N ALA A 43 -1.98 -11.81 -3.62
CA ALA A 43 -1.73 -10.82 -2.57
C ALA A 43 -2.74 -9.66 -2.65
N LYS A 44 -2.99 -9.13 -3.85
CA LYS A 44 -3.98 -8.06 -4.08
C LYS A 44 -5.40 -8.51 -3.80
N LYS A 45 -5.79 -9.73 -4.16
CA LYS A 45 -7.07 -10.33 -3.80
C LYS A 45 -7.25 -10.43 -2.28
N THR A 46 -6.21 -10.89 -1.58
CA THR A 46 -6.23 -11.02 -0.12
C THR A 46 -6.36 -9.63 0.54
N ASN A 47 -5.58 -8.66 0.07
CA ASN A 47 -5.68 -7.27 0.54
C ASN A 47 -7.05 -6.65 0.27
N ARG A 48 -7.65 -6.94 -0.90
CA ARG A 48 -9.00 -6.49 -1.24
C ARG A 48 -10.01 -7.00 -0.24
N ILE A 49 -9.96 -8.31 0.06
CA ILE A 49 -10.88 -8.96 1.00
C ILE A 49 -10.68 -8.42 2.42
N ILE A 50 -9.45 -8.45 2.93
CA ILE A 50 -9.16 -8.00 4.29
C ILE A 50 -9.43 -6.50 4.42
N GLY A 51 -8.85 -5.68 3.55
CA GLY A 51 -9.02 -4.23 3.57
C GLY A 51 -10.47 -3.81 3.40
N GLY A 52 -11.21 -4.47 2.51
CA GLY A 52 -12.63 -4.21 2.31
C GLY A 52 -13.50 -4.58 3.52
N ILE A 53 -13.26 -5.74 4.14
CA ILE A 53 -13.95 -6.14 5.39
C ILE A 53 -13.61 -5.16 6.51
N THR A 54 -12.32 -4.83 6.68
CA THR A 54 -11.85 -3.92 7.70
C THR A 54 -12.45 -2.52 7.55
N LEU A 55 -12.45 -1.95 6.34
CA LEU A 55 -13.07 -0.65 6.08
C LEU A 55 -14.56 -0.68 6.36
N THR A 56 -15.26 -1.72 5.93
CA THR A 56 -16.70 -1.87 6.18
C THR A 56 -16.98 -1.93 7.69
N ALA A 57 -16.23 -2.74 8.43
CA ALA A 57 -16.36 -2.86 9.88
C ALA A 57 -16.02 -1.55 10.62
N LEU A 58 -14.97 -0.85 10.19
CA LEU A 58 -14.60 0.46 10.74
C LEU A 58 -15.66 1.53 10.45
N GLY A 59 -16.24 1.53 9.25
CA GLY A 59 -17.31 2.46 8.90
C GLY A 59 -18.57 2.23 9.75
N ILE A 60 -19.01 0.97 9.89
CA ILE A 60 -20.14 0.60 10.76
C ILE A 60 -19.84 0.96 12.23
N GLY A 61 -18.65 0.62 12.71
CA GLY A 61 -18.22 0.94 14.08
C GLY A 61 -18.16 2.45 14.34
N THR A 62 -17.71 3.23 13.37
CA THR A 62 -17.71 4.70 13.43
C THR A 62 -19.14 5.22 13.52
N GLY A 63 -20.06 4.71 12.70
CA GLY A 63 -21.48 5.08 12.78
C GLY A 63 -22.11 4.74 14.14
N ALA A 64 -21.77 3.58 14.70
CA ALA A 64 -22.22 3.19 16.04
C ALA A 64 -21.66 4.14 17.12
N LEU A 65 -20.38 4.50 17.07
CA LEU A 65 -19.79 5.46 18.00
C LEU A 65 -20.42 6.85 17.88
N VAL A 66 -20.68 7.33 16.66
CA VAL A 66 -21.36 8.60 16.42
C VAL A 66 -22.76 8.60 17.03
N SER A 67 -23.47 7.46 16.99
CA SER A 67 -24.79 7.33 17.62
C SER A 67 -24.79 7.44 19.15
N THR A 68 -23.64 7.20 19.80
CA THR A 68 -23.49 7.31 21.26
C THR A 68 -23.13 8.72 21.76
N ILE A 69 -22.89 9.67 20.85
CA ILE A 69 -22.62 11.07 21.23
C ILE A 69 -23.90 11.63 21.84
N ASP A 70 -23.87 12.03 23.11
CA ASP A 70 -25.02 12.66 23.74
C ASP A 70 -25.06 14.16 23.41
N SER A 71 -26.24 14.69 23.16
CA SER A 71 -26.41 16.11 22.82
C SER A 71 -26.17 17.05 24.01
N ASP A 72 -26.17 16.50 25.22
CA ASP A 72 -25.98 17.25 26.47
C ASP A 72 -24.49 17.47 26.81
N ASP A 73 -23.58 16.79 26.12
CA ASP A 73 -22.11 16.99 26.26
C ASP A 73 -21.61 18.25 25.50
N TYR A 74 -22.49 18.91 24.73
CA TYR A 74 -22.18 20.14 24.01
C TYR A 74 -22.96 21.33 24.58
N ASN A 75 -22.31 22.48 24.65
CA ASN A 75 -22.93 23.73 25.11
C ASN A 75 -24.06 24.22 24.19
N ASN A 76 -24.15 23.70 22.96
CA ASN A 76 -25.16 24.04 21.97
C ASN A 76 -25.66 22.77 21.24
N LYS A 77 -26.98 22.65 21.07
CA LYS A 77 -27.62 21.50 20.40
C LYS A 77 -27.28 21.45 18.91
N ASP A 78 -27.14 22.61 18.28
CA ASP A 78 -26.79 22.70 16.84
C ASP A 78 -25.37 22.17 16.55
N ASP A 79 -24.44 22.33 17.49
CA ASP A 79 -23.07 21.81 17.37
C ASP A 79 -23.04 20.29 17.49
N ALA A 80 -23.82 19.72 18.42
CA ALA A 80 -23.95 18.27 18.57
C ALA A 80 -24.57 17.61 17.33
N GLU A 81 -25.59 18.25 16.74
CA GLU A 81 -26.24 17.75 15.52
C GLU A 81 -25.33 17.84 14.29
N THR A 82 -24.52 18.91 14.19
CA THR A 82 -23.54 19.07 13.12
C THR A 82 -22.45 17.99 13.20
N VAL A 83 -21.91 17.73 14.40
CA VAL A 83 -20.90 16.69 14.61
C VAL A 83 -21.46 15.30 14.31
N LYS A 84 -22.71 15.01 14.69
CA LYS A 84 -23.38 13.74 14.35
C LYS A 84 -23.55 13.59 12.85
N THR A 85 -24.04 14.61 12.16
CA THR A 85 -24.25 14.60 10.71
C THR A 85 -22.94 14.34 9.97
N VAL A 86 -21.87 15.08 10.29
CA VAL A 86 -20.55 14.86 9.68
C VAL A 86 -20.02 13.46 10.01
N GLY A 87 -20.21 12.99 11.25
CA GLY A 87 -19.82 11.66 11.68
C GLY A 87 -20.51 10.54 10.88
N TYR A 88 -21.81 10.65 10.63
CA TYR A 88 -22.55 9.69 9.82
C TYR A 88 -22.15 9.71 8.35
N ILE A 89 -21.88 10.89 7.79
CA ILE A 89 -21.37 11.02 6.41
C ILE A 89 -20.01 10.31 6.30
N CYS A 90 -19.09 10.56 7.23
CA CYS A 90 -17.80 9.89 7.29
C CYS A 90 -17.95 8.36 7.41
N ALA A 91 -18.82 7.89 8.32
CA ALA A 91 -19.11 6.48 8.48
C ALA A 91 -19.65 5.85 7.18
N GLY A 92 -20.55 6.56 6.48
CA GLY A 92 -21.10 6.15 5.20
C GLY A 92 -20.04 6.05 4.10
N ILE A 93 -19.16 7.04 3.98
CA ILE A 93 -18.05 7.04 3.00
C ILE A 93 -17.10 5.88 3.26
N ILE A 94 -16.70 5.65 4.52
CA ILE A 94 -15.79 4.56 4.89
C ILE A 94 -16.45 3.20 4.60
N THR A 95 -17.72 3.02 4.99
CA THR A 95 -18.46 1.77 4.74
C THR A 95 -18.62 1.51 3.24
N GLY A 96 -19.03 2.53 2.48
CA GLY A 96 -19.19 2.45 1.04
C GLY A 96 -17.88 2.12 0.33
N GLY A 97 -16.77 2.77 0.73
CA GLY A 97 -15.43 2.45 0.24
C GLY A 97 -15.01 1.01 0.50
N GLY A 98 -15.33 0.47 1.68
CA GLY A 98 -15.11 -0.93 2.01
C GLY A 98 -15.88 -1.90 1.10
N ILE A 99 -17.17 -1.64 0.87
CA ILE A 99 -18.02 -2.46 -0.01
C ILE A 99 -17.52 -2.41 -1.46
N ILE A 100 -17.20 -1.23 -1.98
CA ILE A 100 -16.67 -1.06 -3.34
C ILE A 100 -15.36 -1.83 -3.48
N THR A 101 -14.47 -1.70 -2.49
CA THR A 101 -13.20 -2.45 -2.46
C THR A 101 -13.47 -3.94 -2.52
N LEU A 102 -14.42 -4.49 -1.76
CA LEU A 102 -14.76 -5.92 -1.81
C LEU A 102 -15.29 -6.37 -3.18
N ALA A 103 -16.13 -5.55 -3.80
CA ALA A 103 -16.85 -5.89 -5.02
C ALA A 103 -15.96 -5.86 -6.27
N LEU A 104 -14.99 -4.94 -6.34
CA LEU A 104 -14.23 -4.70 -7.56
C LEU A 104 -12.88 -5.43 -7.55
N PRO A 105 -12.64 -6.39 -8.47
CA PRO A 105 -11.35 -7.04 -8.57
C PRO A 105 -10.24 -6.07 -8.93
N SER A 106 -9.06 -6.31 -8.36
CA SER A 106 -7.89 -5.49 -8.63
C SER A 106 -7.39 -5.70 -10.07
N GLU A 107 -6.67 -4.72 -10.59
CA GLU A 107 -6.10 -4.81 -11.93
C GLU A 107 -5.14 -5.99 -12.06
N ALA A 108 -4.33 -6.26 -11.03
CA ALA A 108 -3.46 -7.45 -11.01
C ALA A 108 -4.25 -8.77 -11.15
N GLU A 109 -5.43 -8.86 -10.53
CA GLU A 109 -6.31 -10.03 -10.68
C GLU A 109 -6.89 -10.15 -12.09
N ASN A 110 -7.27 -9.02 -12.69
CA ASN A 110 -7.80 -9.00 -14.05
C ASN A 110 -6.71 -9.39 -15.07
N HIS A 111 -5.54 -8.75 -15.00
CA HIS A 111 -4.41 -9.07 -15.88
C HIS A 111 -3.95 -10.53 -15.74
N TYR A 112 -3.87 -11.06 -14.50
CA TYR A 112 -3.51 -12.46 -14.30
C TYR A 112 -4.55 -13.42 -14.90
N ARG A 113 -5.85 -13.10 -14.75
CA ARG A 113 -6.93 -13.89 -15.36
C ARG A 113 -6.81 -13.93 -16.89
N ASP A 114 -6.49 -12.80 -17.50
CA ASP A 114 -6.39 -12.68 -18.95
C ASP A 114 -5.14 -13.41 -19.48
N VAL A 115 -4.00 -13.30 -18.80
CA VAL A 115 -2.76 -14.04 -19.11
C VAL A 115 -2.99 -15.56 -19.03
N LYS A 116 -3.78 -16.03 -18.06
CA LYS A 116 -4.14 -17.45 -17.91
C LYS A 116 -4.95 -18.04 -19.08
N MET A 117 -5.56 -17.21 -19.92
CA MET A 117 -6.31 -17.66 -21.10
C MET A 117 -5.42 -17.91 -22.32
N ILE A 118 -4.12 -17.61 -22.24
CA ILE A 118 -3.16 -17.81 -23.33
C ILE A 118 -2.62 -19.24 -23.26
N ASP A 119 -2.87 -20.04 -24.30
CA ASP A 119 -2.43 -21.44 -24.38
C ASP A 119 -0.91 -21.58 -24.60
N ASP A 120 -0.31 -20.68 -25.38
CA ASP A 120 1.13 -20.72 -25.66
C ASP A 120 1.96 -20.22 -24.46
N THR A 121 2.87 -21.07 -23.98
CA THR A 121 3.73 -20.80 -22.82
C THR A 121 4.65 -19.60 -23.05
N GLY A 122 5.18 -19.42 -24.26
CA GLY A 122 6.06 -18.29 -24.58
C GLY A 122 5.33 -16.96 -24.61
N ALA A 123 4.19 -16.92 -25.32
CA ALA A 123 3.32 -15.75 -25.35
C ALA A 123 2.75 -15.41 -23.95
N ARG A 124 2.45 -16.42 -23.12
CA ARG A 124 1.94 -16.23 -21.76
C ARG A 124 2.96 -15.57 -20.84
N GLU A 125 4.22 -15.99 -20.88
CA GLU A 125 5.31 -15.39 -20.10
C GLU A 125 5.57 -13.93 -20.52
N ASN A 126 5.57 -13.64 -21.82
CA ASN A 126 5.74 -12.27 -22.32
C ASN A 126 4.56 -11.35 -21.96
N ALA A 127 3.32 -11.87 -22.04
CA ALA A 127 2.13 -11.13 -21.62
C ALA A 127 2.10 -10.90 -20.09
N ALA A 128 2.58 -11.88 -19.31
CA ALA A 128 2.74 -11.72 -17.86
C ALA A 128 3.76 -10.63 -17.52
N TYR A 129 4.92 -10.62 -18.20
CA TYR A 129 5.93 -9.58 -18.02
C TYR A 129 5.40 -8.20 -18.41
N GLY A 130 4.75 -8.07 -19.57
CA GLY A 130 4.13 -6.80 -20.00
C GLY A 130 3.09 -6.29 -18.99
N SER A 131 2.33 -7.20 -18.37
CA SER A 131 1.38 -6.85 -17.31
C SER A 131 2.08 -6.38 -16.02
N LEU A 132 3.19 -7.02 -15.63
CA LEU A 132 3.99 -6.58 -14.47
C LEU A 132 4.59 -5.19 -14.69
N VAL A 133 5.14 -4.91 -15.88
CA VAL A 133 5.67 -3.58 -16.25
C VAL A 133 4.57 -2.53 -16.17
N PHE A 134 3.42 -2.79 -16.80
CA PHE A 134 2.29 -1.87 -16.77
C PHE A 134 1.82 -1.56 -15.35
N LEU A 135 1.65 -2.58 -14.51
CA LEU A 135 1.23 -2.42 -13.12
C LEU A 135 2.26 -1.63 -12.29
N ALA A 136 3.55 -1.89 -12.50
CA ALA A 136 4.63 -1.17 -11.82
C ALA A 136 4.71 0.30 -12.23
N GLU A 137 4.65 0.60 -13.53
CA GLU A 137 4.66 1.98 -14.04
C GLU A 137 3.45 2.77 -13.57
N LYS A 138 2.26 2.15 -13.59
CA LYS A 138 1.05 2.77 -13.07
C LYS A 138 1.17 3.06 -11.58
N ALA A 139 1.57 2.06 -10.78
CA ALA A 139 1.71 2.22 -9.33
C ALA A 139 2.76 3.30 -8.97
N LYS A 140 3.87 3.35 -9.71
CA LYS A 140 4.88 4.42 -9.60
C LYS A 140 4.28 5.79 -9.90
N THR A 141 3.50 5.91 -10.97
CA THR A 141 2.90 7.18 -11.39
C THR A 141 1.88 7.67 -10.37
N GLU A 142 0.99 6.81 -9.89
CA GLU A 142 0.03 7.12 -8.83
C GLU A 142 0.72 7.53 -7.53
N ARG A 143 1.75 6.78 -7.15
CA ARG A 143 2.58 7.07 -5.97
C ARG A 143 3.27 8.44 -6.09
N MET A 144 3.86 8.77 -7.25
CA MET A 144 4.50 10.07 -7.48
C MET A 144 3.48 11.22 -7.46
N MET A 145 2.29 11.02 -8.04
CA MET A 145 1.21 12.00 -7.98
C MET A 145 0.73 12.23 -6.54
N SER A 146 0.46 11.17 -5.79
CA SER A 146 0.08 11.24 -4.38
C SER A 146 1.15 11.94 -3.54
N GLY A 147 2.43 11.62 -3.77
CA GLY A 147 3.55 12.26 -3.11
C GLY A 147 3.65 13.75 -3.42
N THR A 148 3.39 14.14 -4.67
CA THR A 148 3.40 15.55 -5.10
C THR A 148 2.26 16.35 -4.48
N VAL A 149 1.04 15.80 -4.48
CA VAL A 149 -0.14 16.41 -3.84
C VAL A 149 0.11 16.55 -2.33
N SER A 150 0.62 15.51 -1.69
CA SER A 150 0.94 15.53 -0.26
C SER A 150 2.03 16.55 0.05
N ALA A 151 3.07 16.67 -0.78
CA ALA A 151 4.10 17.69 -0.62
C ALA A 151 3.51 19.11 -0.73
N GLY A 152 2.65 19.35 -1.72
CA GLY A 152 1.96 20.63 -1.88
C GLY A 152 1.11 20.99 -0.65
N MET A 153 0.36 20.02 -0.12
CA MET A 153 -0.43 20.21 1.11
C MET A 153 0.46 20.46 2.33
N ALA A 154 1.61 19.78 2.43
CA ALA A 154 2.58 20.02 3.49
C ALA A 154 3.13 21.44 3.43
N PHE A 155 3.50 21.93 2.23
CA PHE A 155 3.96 23.30 2.05
C PHE A 155 2.88 24.32 2.41
N TYR A 156 1.63 24.07 2.00
CA TYR A 156 0.51 24.92 2.34
C TYR A 156 0.34 25.04 3.86
N TYR A 157 0.20 23.92 4.57
CA TYR A 157 -0.06 23.93 6.01
C TYR A 157 1.13 24.41 6.85
N LEU A 158 2.37 24.16 6.43
CA LEU A 158 3.54 24.58 7.20
C LEU A 158 3.93 26.04 6.98
N PHE A 159 3.65 26.61 5.81
CA PHE A 159 4.23 27.91 5.43
C PHE A 159 3.24 28.94 4.90
N ALA A 160 2.07 28.54 4.38
CA ALA A 160 1.14 29.44 3.72
C ALA A 160 -0.22 29.58 4.44
N ALA A 161 -0.62 28.61 5.25
CA ALA A 161 -1.88 28.63 5.97
C ALA A 161 -1.85 29.62 7.13
N ASP A 162 -2.88 30.45 7.22
CA ASP A 162 -3.06 31.37 8.34
C ASP A 162 -3.18 30.60 9.67
N PRO A 163 -2.60 31.12 10.76
CA PRO A 163 -2.67 30.47 12.06
C PRO A 163 -4.12 30.30 12.51
N VAL A 164 -4.48 29.06 12.84
CA VAL A 164 -5.78 28.74 13.42
C VAL A 164 -5.71 28.98 14.91
N TYR A 165 -6.72 29.64 15.48
CA TYR A 165 -6.82 29.88 16.91
C TYR A 165 -7.98 29.10 17.51
N TYR A 166 -7.82 28.64 18.74
CA TYR A 166 -8.94 28.13 19.53
C TYR A 166 -9.89 29.26 19.91
N TYR A 167 -11.09 28.90 20.38
CA TYR A 167 -12.12 29.86 20.78
C TYR A 167 -11.67 30.78 21.94
N ASP A 168 -10.65 30.37 22.70
CA ASP A 168 -10.02 31.14 23.77
C ASP A 168 -8.87 32.05 23.29
N GLY A 169 -8.63 32.12 21.98
CA GLY A 169 -7.58 32.94 21.38
C GLY A 169 -6.18 32.33 21.45
N THR A 170 -6.03 31.10 21.95
CA THR A 170 -4.73 30.41 21.94
C THR A 170 -4.39 29.85 20.55
N PRO A 171 -3.11 29.89 20.12
CA PRO A 171 -2.72 29.33 18.82
C PRO A 171 -2.93 27.81 18.80
N SER A 172 -3.52 27.30 17.72
CA SER A 172 -3.70 25.88 17.48
C SER A 172 -2.53 25.30 16.68
N ASP A 173 -1.98 24.19 17.19
CA ASP A 173 -0.96 23.41 16.48
C ASP A 173 -1.52 22.62 15.28
N TYR A 174 -2.79 22.82 14.92
CA TYR A 174 -3.48 22.13 13.84
C TYR A 174 -2.70 22.17 12.52
N ASN A 175 -2.27 23.36 12.08
CA ASN A 175 -1.54 23.53 10.82
C ASN A 175 -0.19 22.79 10.85
N THR A 176 0.57 22.90 11.94
CA THR A 176 1.83 22.18 12.13
C THR A 176 1.62 20.66 12.07
N TYR A 177 0.59 20.16 12.76
CA TYR A 177 0.28 18.73 12.78
C TYR A 177 -0.13 18.23 11.38
N CYS A 178 -1.06 18.92 10.72
CA CYS A 178 -1.48 18.59 9.36
C CYS A 178 -0.30 18.63 8.38
N GLY A 179 0.52 19.68 8.47
CA GLY A 179 1.72 19.85 7.66
C GLY A 179 2.72 18.70 7.80
N LEU A 180 3.00 18.27 9.04
CA LEU A 180 3.89 17.13 9.31
C LEU A 180 3.30 15.79 8.81
N VAL A 181 2.00 15.58 8.95
CA VAL A 181 1.32 14.39 8.43
C VAL A 181 1.42 14.33 6.91
N PHE A 182 1.15 15.44 6.22
CA PHE A 182 1.30 15.51 4.77
C PHE A 182 2.75 15.39 4.31
N ALA A 183 3.71 15.93 5.07
CA ALA A 183 5.13 15.76 4.78
C ALA A 183 5.56 14.28 4.88
N ALA A 184 5.11 13.58 5.92
CA ALA A 184 5.34 12.14 6.06
C ALA A 184 4.68 11.33 4.92
N GLY A 185 3.45 11.71 4.53
CA GLY A 185 2.76 11.15 3.37
C GLY A 185 3.53 11.36 2.05
N ALA A 186 4.10 12.55 1.87
CA ALA A 186 4.94 12.87 0.73
C ALA A 186 6.23 12.05 0.69
N VAL A 187 6.94 11.95 1.83
CA VAL A 187 8.18 11.16 1.92
C VAL A 187 7.91 9.68 1.66
N SER A 188 6.90 9.11 2.32
CA SER A 188 6.54 7.71 2.11
C SER A 188 6.17 7.44 0.65
N SER A 189 5.35 8.30 0.06
CA SER A 189 4.96 8.17 -1.34
C SER A 189 6.15 8.36 -2.27
N LEU A 190 7.00 9.37 -2.11
CA LEU A 190 8.08 9.63 -3.09
C LEU A 190 9.25 8.63 -2.99
N PHE A 191 9.56 8.12 -1.80
CA PHE A 191 10.77 7.33 -1.56
C PHE A 191 10.53 5.82 -1.36
N ILE A 192 9.33 5.39 -0.97
CA ILE A 192 9.05 3.97 -0.74
C ILE A 192 8.39 3.40 -1.98
N GLN A 193 9.13 2.56 -2.72
CA GLN A 193 8.60 1.84 -3.88
C GLN A 193 7.36 1.01 -3.52
N SER A 194 6.43 0.97 -4.47
CA SER A 194 5.24 0.13 -4.39
C SER A 194 5.60 -1.36 -4.46
N VAL A 195 4.62 -2.21 -4.17
CA VAL A 195 4.81 -3.66 -4.23
C VAL A 195 4.99 -4.14 -5.66
N GLU A 196 4.26 -3.54 -6.59
CA GLU A 196 4.36 -3.78 -8.03
C GLU A 196 5.75 -3.42 -8.56
N GLU A 197 6.29 -2.26 -8.15
CA GLU A 197 7.67 -1.85 -8.48
C GLU A 197 8.70 -2.87 -7.97
N LYS A 198 8.53 -3.36 -6.73
CA LYS A 198 9.44 -4.35 -6.12
C LYS A 198 9.37 -5.73 -6.80
N VAL A 199 8.18 -6.15 -7.23
CA VAL A 199 8.00 -7.42 -7.95
C VAL A 199 8.65 -7.38 -9.31
N LEU A 200 8.52 -6.27 -10.04
CA LEU A 200 9.22 -6.08 -11.31
C LEU A 200 10.73 -6.08 -11.11
N GLU A 201 11.23 -5.35 -10.11
CA GLU A 201 12.66 -5.33 -9.79
C GLU A 201 13.19 -6.73 -9.40
N GLN A 202 12.39 -7.53 -8.69
CA GLN A 202 12.72 -8.92 -8.38
C GLN A 202 12.81 -9.79 -9.64
N TYR A 203 11.87 -9.63 -10.58
CA TYR A 203 11.93 -10.31 -11.87
C TYR A 203 13.19 -9.92 -12.64
N GLU A 204 13.47 -8.63 -12.78
CA GLU A 204 14.64 -8.13 -13.52
C GLU A 204 15.96 -8.58 -12.90
N ARG A 205 16.07 -8.60 -11.57
CA ARG A 205 17.24 -9.15 -10.87
C ARG A 205 17.39 -10.65 -11.09
N GLY A 206 16.29 -11.41 -11.06
CA GLY A 206 16.32 -12.85 -11.32
C GLY A 206 16.67 -13.18 -12.77
N TYR A 207 16.08 -12.45 -13.72
CA TYR A 207 16.33 -12.55 -15.15
C TYR A 207 17.79 -12.21 -15.50
N ALA A 208 18.33 -11.14 -14.91
CA ALA A 208 19.74 -10.76 -15.07
C ALA A 208 20.72 -11.80 -14.48
N VAL A 209 20.30 -12.57 -13.47
CA VAL A 209 21.09 -13.68 -12.92
C VAL A 209 21.04 -14.90 -13.85
N ASP A 210 19.89 -15.20 -14.47
CA ASP A 210 19.78 -16.27 -15.48
C ASP A 210 20.57 -15.96 -16.76
N GLU A 211 20.56 -14.71 -17.24
CA GLU A 211 21.47 -14.28 -18.32
C GLU A 211 22.94 -14.34 -17.90
N GLY A 212 23.22 -14.13 -16.61
CA GLY A 212 24.54 -14.29 -16.00
C GLY A 212 24.95 -15.75 -15.72
N GLN A 213 24.02 -16.70 -15.66
CA GLN A 213 24.27 -18.13 -15.45
C GLN A 213 24.67 -18.85 -16.75
N ASN A 214 24.43 -18.26 -17.91
CA ASN A 214 25.06 -18.67 -19.17
C ASN A 214 26.54 -18.27 -19.28
N ARG A 215 27.12 -17.67 -18.23
CA ARG A 215 28.56 -17.45 -18.15
C ARG A 215 29.21 -18.57 -17.33
N PRO A 216 30.34 -19.13 -17.79
CA PRO A 216 31.06 -20.16 -17.04
C PRO A 216 31.37 -19.68 -15.62
N GLN A 217 30.80 -20.35 -14.63
CA GLN A 217 31.08 -20.06 -13.23
C GLN A 217 32.26 -20.92 -12.77
N LEU A 218 33.42 -20.29 -12.60
CA LEU A 218 34.55 -20.88 -11.90
C LEU A 218 34.40 -20.56 -10.41
N ARG A 219 34.06 -21.55 -9.58
CA ARG A 219 34.09 -21.40 -8.12
C ARG A 219 35.36 -22.04 -7.59
N MET A 220 36.24 -21.23 -7.02
CA MET A 220 37.40 -21.69 -6.26
C MET A 220 37.16 -21.49 -4.77
N GLY A 221 37.38 -22.53 -3.97
CA GLY A 221 37.21 -22.48 -2.54
C GLY A 221 38.13 -23.47 -1.83
N TRP A 222 38.49 -23.12 -0.60
CA TRP A 222 39.25 -24.01 0.28
C TRP A 222 38.27 -24.90 1.05
N LEU A 223 38.48 -26.21 0.96
CA LEU A 223 37.71 -27.19 1.71
C LEU A 223 38.22 -27.28 3.16
N PRO A 224 37.39 -27.70 4.12
CA PRO A 224 37.77 -27.79 5.54
C PRO A 224 38.94 -28.74 5.83
N ASN A 225 39.31 -29.59 4.88
CA ASN A 225 40.46 -30.49 4.94
C ASN A 225 41.76 -29.84 4.40
N GLY A 226 41.75 -28.54 4.10
CA GLY A 226 42.90 -27.81 3.55
C GLY A 226 43.15 -28.03 2.06
N SER A 227 42.26 -28.75 1.35
CA SER A 227 42.38 -28.92 -0.10
C SER A 227 41.73 -27.77 -0.88
N LEU A 228 42.32 -27.43 -2.03
CA LEU A 228 41.77 -26.44 -2.94
C LEU A 228 40.78 -27.12 -3.89
N SER A 229 39.53 -26.68 -3.87
CA SER A 229 38.49 -27.09 -4.80
C SER A 229 38.31 -26.03 -5.87
N ALA A 230 38.34 -26.44 -7.13
CA ALA A 230 37.93 -25.63 -8.27
C ALA A 230 36.82 -26.38 -9.01
N VAL A 231 35.60 -25.83 -8.97
CA VAL A 231 34.44 -26.37 -9.66
C VAL A 231 34.15 -25.49 -10.85
N TYR A 232 34.22 -26.10 -12.04
CA TYR A 232 33.80 -25.50 -13.30
C TYR A 232 32.47 -26.12 -13.70
N SER A 233 31.41 -25.33 -13.68
CA SER A 233 30.09 -25.77 -14.15
C SER A 233 29.76 -25.07 -15.47
N TYR A 234 29.36 -25.87 -16.46
CA TYR A 234 28.91 -25.42 -17.76
C TYR A 234 27.60 -26.13 -18.10
N GLN A 235 26.56 -25.39 -18.45
CA GLN A 235 25.27 -25.93 -18.89
C GLN A 235 25.07 -25.58 -20.37
N PHE A 236 24.66 -26.58 -21.16
CA PHE A 236 24.19 -26.46 -22.54
C PHE A 236 22.67 -26.52 -22.57
#